data_AF-A0A800DG01-F1
#
_entry.id   AF-A0A800DG01-F1
#
_cell.length_a   1.000
_cell.length_b   1.000
_cell.length_c   1.000
_cell.angle_alpha   90.00
_cell.angle_beta   90.00
_cell.angle_gamma   90.00
#
_symmetry.space_group_name_H-M   'P 1'
#
loop_
_entity.id
_entity.type
_entity.pdbx_description
1 polymer ?
#
loop_
_entity_poly.entity_id
_entity_poly.type
_entity_poly.pdbx_seq_one_letter_code
_entity_poly.pdbx_strand_id
1 'polypeptide(L)'
;ALTVVVVWATGRLVGGRLVGLLSAAIVAFSPLACALAHYATVDSSATFWVALSLFLSTLAVRKGSWRVLLGAAFVSGLAGATKYSTGTDLLAPLVAAALLPPRGRGRLSLECLLVALLGFLLLCPGPIIAPSSFWRDFSFELRHSRMGHGLVFVGLPPAFIYHPFVNLPCTLGWPMAASLLLGALLSAIWGRRKELLPLWAFVLACSFTLFTSKLMFARYLLPLLPALSVLSASGWARISLRRIPVGALVLSLSSVHSLLYSVAYVGLFVREDDPRTVASRAVARIVKPGQLIAFPEAPWFTTPPVVPYNGGMKTLPFLLADPRGPNGSRVCVLNWDVGELRRRKPDFVVVGDFMIRDALRLSRHPKHRWNAEVQRKMRFMREVRRRYRVLLHLRRRPRLLWWTFSRGHVPHDWLYPMPDVWVFAISP
;
A
#
# COMPACT_ATOMS: atom_id res chain seq x y z
N ALA A 1 8.95 -10.24 -9.15
CA ALA A 1 9.32 -10.90 -10.43
C ALA A 1 8.27 -11.90 -10.89
N LEU A 2 7.91 -12.93 -10.11
CA LEU A 2 6.95 -13.97 -10.53
C LEU A 2 5.59 -13.43 -10.99
N THR A 3 5.03 -12.44 -10.31
CA THR A 3 3.79 -11.76 -10.72
C THR A 3 3.87 -11.20 -12.14
N VAL A 4 5.02 -10.64 -12.55
CA VAL A 4 5.23 -10.08 -13.89
C VAL A 4 5.18 -11.17 -14.95
N VAL A 5 5.79 -12.34 -14.67
CA VAL A 5 5.78 -13.50 -15.58
C VAL A 5 4.36 -14.02 -15.78
N VAL A 6 3.59 -14.13 -14.68
CA VAL A 6 2.20 -14.57 -14.75
C VAL A 6 1.33 -13.57 -15.52
N VAL A 7 1.51 -12.27 -15.28
CA VAL A 7 0.78 -11.22 -16.01
C VAL A 7 1.11 -11.22 -17.50
N TRP A 8 2.39 -11.40 -17.85
CA TRP A 8 2.81 -11.60 -19.24
C TRP A 8 2.09 -12.80 -19.88
N ALA A 9 2.06 -13.93 -19.17
CA ALA A 9 1.42 -15.15 -19.66
C ALA A 9 -0.10 -14.96 -19.87
N THR A 10 -0.78 -14.29 -18.93
CA THR A 10 -2.21 -13.94 -19.05
C THR A 10 -2.46 -13.01 -20.23
N GLY A 11 -1.67 -11.93 -20.37
CA GLY A 11 -1.80 -11.01 -21.50
C GLY A 11 -1.52 -11.69 -22.84
N ARG A 12 -0.51 -12.55 -22.91
CA ARG A 12 -0.19 -13.36 -24.10
C ARG A 12 -1.33 -14.31 -24.45
N LEU A 13 -1.93 -14.93 -23.45
CA LEU A 13 -3.09 -15.79 -23.63
C LEU A 13 -4.24 -15.01 -24.26
N VAL A 14 -4.60 -13.84 -23.74
CA VAL A 14 -5.80 -13.13 -24.20
C VAL A 14 -5.59 -12.32 -25.48
N GLY A 15 -4.40 -11.74 -25.69
CA GLY A 15 -4.16 -10.77 -26.78
C GLY A 15 -2.86 -10.93 -27.54
N GLY A 16 -2.15 -12.06 -27.36
CA GLY A 16 -0.88 -12.33 -28.05
C GLY A 16 0.33 -11.63 -27.43
N ARG A 17 1.50 -11.79 -28.06
CA ARG A 17 2.80 -11.40 -27.48
C ARG A 17 2.87 -9.93 -27.07
N LEU A 18 2.34 -9.02 -27.89
CA LEU A 18 2.35 -7.58 -27.61
C LEU A 18 1.56 -7.23 -26.34
N VAL A 19 0.33 -7.75 -26.20
CA VAL A 19 -0.48 -7.52 -24.99
C VAL A 19 0.22 -8.07 -23.76
N GLY A 20 0.81 -9.28 -23.85
CA GLY A 20 1.61 -9.84 -22.76
C GLY A 20 2.77 -8.93 -22.33
N LEU A 21 3.56 -8.40 -23.27
CA LEU A 21 4.69 -7.52 -22.97
C LEU A 21 4.23 -6.19 -22.34
N LEU A 22 3.19 -5.57 -22.91
CA LEU A 22 2.66 -4.31 -22.38
C LEU A 22 2.08 -4.49 -20.97
N SER A 23 1.31 -5.55 -20.72
CA SER A 23 0.78 -5.85 -19.38
C SER A 23 1.89 -6.09 -18.36
N ALA A 24 2.94 -6.82 -18.76
CA ALA A 24 4.09 -7.09 -17.92
C ALA A 24 4.85 -5.80 -17.57
N ALA A 25 5.05 -4.90 -18.54
CA ALA A 25 5.73 -3.63 -18.34
C ALA A 25 5.00 -2.72 -17.34
N ILE A 26 3.67 -2.64 -17.40
CA ILE A 26 2.85 -1.87 -16.45
C ILE A 26 3.12 -2.32 -15.01
N VAL A 27 3.16 -3.63 -14.76
CA VAL A 27 3.39 -4.19 -13.42
C VAL A 27 4.85 -4.08 -13.02
N ALA A 28 5.78 -4.42 -13.92
CA ALA A 28 7.22 -4.42 -13.66
C ALA A 28 7.76 -3.02 -13.33
N PHE A 29 7.19 -1.99 -13.95
CA PHE A 29 7.61 -0.60 -13.79
C PHE A 29 6.68 0.19 -12.87
N SER A 30 5.82 -0.47 -12.09
CA SER A 30 4.98 0.20 -11.09
C SER A 30 5.83 0.58 -9.87
N PRO A 31 5.90 1.89 -9.52
CA PRO A 31 6.60 2.32 -8.30
C PRO A 31 6.12 1.59 -7.05
N LEU A 32 4.81 1.30 -6.93
CA LEU A 32 4.26 0.64 -5.74
C LEU A 32 4.67 -0.83 -5.69
N ALA A 33 4.60 -1.54 -6.82
CA ALA A 33 5.04 -2.93 -6.89
C ALA A 33 6.53 -3.05 -6.56
N CYS A 34 7.36 -2.15 -7.10
CA CYS A 34 8.79 -2.09 -6.79
C CYS A 34 9.05 -1.76 -5.33
N ALA A 35 8.35 -0.77 -4.75
CA ALA A 35 8.50 -0.39 -3.35
C ALA A 35 8.09 -1.53 -2.41
N LEU A 36 6.95 -2.16 -2.64
CA LEU A 36 6.45 -3.26 -1.82
C LEU A 36 7.28 -4.54 -1.96
N ALA A 37 8.07 -4.68 -3.03
CA ALA A 37 9.05 -5.76 -3.14
C ALA A 37 10.24 -5.62 -2.17
N HIS A 38 10.47 -4.42 -1.61
CA HIS A 38 11.51 -4.19 -0.59
C HIS A 38 11.00 -4.39 0.84
N TYR A 39 9.70 -4.60 1.03
CA TYR A 39 9.12 -4.87 2.33
C TYR A 39 8.67 -6.33 2.43
N ALA A 40 8.98 -6.97 3.56
CA ALA A 40 8.46 -8.28 3.90
C ALA A 40 6.99 -8.19 4.36
N THR A 41 6.10 -7.73 3.48
CA THR A 41 4.65 -7.67 3.72
C THR A 41 3.90 -8.70 2.88
N VAL A 42 2.66 -8.98 3.27
CA VAL A 42 1.77 -9.92 2.59
C VAL A 42 1.31 -9.45 1.20
N ASP A 43 1.46 -8.16 0.89
CA ASP A 43 0.88 -7.54 -0.31
C ASP A 43 1.43 -8.14 -1.61
N SER A 44 2.75 -8.32 -1.68
CA SER A 44 3.46 -8.87 -2.83
C SER A 44 3.07 -10.33 -3.09
N SER A 45 3.03 -11.15 -2.04
CA SER A 45 2.66 -12.57 -2.12
C SER A 45 1.17 -12.75 -2.46
N ALA A 46 0.27 -11.98 -1.84
CA ALA A 46 -1.16 -12.03 -2.16
C ALA A 46 -1.42 -11.65 -3.62
N THR A 47 -0.72 -10.63 -4.14
CA THR A 47 -0.85 -10.21 -5.54
C THR A 47 -0.37 -11.27 -6.51
N PHE A 48 0.69 -12.03 -6.16
CA PHE A 48 1.13 -13.17 -6.96
C PHE A 48 0.05 -14.26 -7.05
N TRP A 49 -0.54 -14.63 -5.90
CA TRP A 49 -1.61 -15.64 -5.89
C TRP A 49 -2.84 -15.19 -6.68
N VAL A 50 -3.26 -13.93 -6.53
CA VAL A 50 -4.32 -13.33 -7.35
C VAL A 50 -3.97 -13.41 -8.84
N ALA A 51 -2.77 -12.98 -9.24
CA ALA A 51 -2.36 -13.04 -10.65
C ALA A 51 -2.39 -14.48 -11.21
N LEU A 52 -1.98 -15.47 -10.41
CA LEU A 52 -1.96 -16.88 -10.80
C LEU A 52 -3.37 -17.47 -10.89
N SER A 53 -4.24 -17.17 -9.93
CA SER A 53 -5.67 -17.54 -9.96
C SER A 53 -6.36 -16.97 -11.20
N LEU A 54 -6.12 -15.70 -11.51
CA LEU A 54 -6.64 -15.04 -12.71
C LEU A 54 -6.12 -15.70 -14.00
N PHE A 55 -4.81 -15.99 -14.07
CA PHE A 55 -4.22 -16.72 -15.20
C PHE A 55 -4.90 -18.08 -15.40
N LEU A 56 -5.04 -18.88 -14.34
CA LEU A 56 -5.64 -20.21 -14.39
C LEU A 56 -7.14 -20.13 -14.73
N SER A 57 -7.87 -19.15 -14.21
CA SER A 57 -9.28 -18.91 -14.54
C SER A 57 -9.45 -18.59 -16.03
N THR A 58 -8.63 -17.69 -16.57
CA THR A 58 -8.60 -17.35 -18.00
C THR A 58 -8.20 -18.57 -18.85
N LEU A 59 -7.21 -19.35 -18.42
CA LEU A 59 -6.76 -20.57 -19.10
C LEU A 59 -7.83 -21.66 -19.11
N ALA A 60 -8.57 -21.82 -18.01
CA ALA A 60 -9.67 -22.75 -17.90
C ALA A 60 -10.79 -22.41 -18.89
N VAL A 61 -11.17 -21.13 -19.00
CA VAL A 61 -12.17 -20.66 -19.97
C VAL A 61 -11.72 -20.92 -21.41
N ARG A 62 -10.44 -20.66 -21.72
CA ARG A 62 -9.89 -20.87 -23.07
C ARG A 62 -9.82 -22.35 -23.44
N LYS A 63 -9.40 -23.22 -22.53
CA LYS A 63 -9.25 -24.67 -22.76
C LYS A 63 -10.54 -25.47 -22.52
N GLY A 64 -11.56 -24.86 -21.90
CA GLY A 64 -12.74 -25.58 -21.41
C GLY A 64 -12.42 -26.60 -20.31
N SER A 65 -11.37 -26.37 -19.50
CA SER A 65 -10.84 -27.37 -18.57
C SER A 65 -11.25 -27.11 -17.11
N TRP A 66 -12.13 -27.95 -16.58
CA TRP A 66 -12.55 -27.90 -15.18
C TRP A 66 -11.40 -28.21 -14.20
N ARG A 67 -10.44 -29.07 -14.58
CA ARG A 67 -9.28 -29.38 -13.73
C ARG A 67 -8.41 -28.15 -13.48
N VAL A 68 -8.15 -27.38 -14.55
CA VAL A 68 -7.42 -26.10 -14.45
C VAL A 68 -8.22 -25.12 -13.59
N LEU A 69 -9.55 -25.13 -13.71
CA LEU A 69 -10.41 -24.26 -12.92
C LEU A 69 -10.36 -24.58 -11.42
N LEU A 70 -10.37 -25.85 -11.02
CA LEU A 70 -10.19 -26.22 -9.61
C LEU A 70 -8.83 -25.77 -9.08
N GLY A 71 -7.78 -25.85 -9.91
CA GLY A 71 -6.48 -25.24 -9.59
C GLY A 71 -6.56 -23.72 -9.38
N ALA A 72 -7.33 -23.00 -10.21
CA ALA A 72 -7.58 -21.58 -10.03
C ALA A 72 -8.27 -21.28 -8.69
N ALA A 73 -9.31 -22.05 -8.36
CA ALA A 73 -10.03 -21.91 -7.10
C ALA A 73 -9.13 -22.17 -5.88
N PHE A 74 -8.31 -23.22 -5.92
CA PHE A 74 -7.34 -23.51 -4.86
C PHE A 74 -6.38 -22.33 -4.63
N VAL A 75 -5.81 -21.80 -5.72
CA VAL A 75 -4.89 -20.65 -5.65
C VAL A 75 -5.61 -19.39 -5.16
N SER A 76 -6.86 -19.18 -5.52
CA SER A 76 -7.69 -18.09 -4.98
C SER A 76 -7.86 -18.20 -3.45
N GLY A 77 -8.01 -19.42 -2.93
CA GLY A 77 -7.97 -19.72 -1.51
C GLY A 77 -6.66 -19.28 -0.84
N LEU A 78 -5.51 -19.60 -1.44
CA LEU A 78 -4.18 -19.17 -0.97
C LEU A 78 -4.07 -17.63 -0.95
N ALA A 79 -4.63 -16.94 -1.95
CA ALA A 79 -4.68 -15.48 -1.98
C ALA A 79 -5.47 -14.94 -0.79
N GLY A 80 -6.68 -15.44 -0.55
CA GLY A 80 -7.53 -15.05 0.58
C GLY A 80 -6.86 -15.30 1.93
N ALA A 81 -6.13 -16.40 2.10
CA ALA A 81 -5.39 -16.70 3.33
C ALA A 81 -4.18 -15.79 3.55
N THR A 82 -3.50 -15.39 2.47
CA THR A 82 -2.35 -14.46 2.54
C THR A 82 -2.80 -13.05 2.90
N LYS A 83 -3.94 -12.60 2.36
CA LYS A 83 -4.56 -11.31 2.69
C LYS A 83 -6.08 -11.39 2.53
N TYR A 84 -6.83 -11.26 3.63
CA TYR A 84 -8.28 -11.48 3.59
C TYR A 84 -9.03 -10.61 2.57
N SER A 85 -8.56 -9.40 2.30
CA SER A 85 -9.17 -8.52 1.29
C SER A 85 -9.10 -9.08 -0.14
N THR A 86 -8.14 -9.96 -0.44
CA THR A 86 -8.02 -10.62 -1.74
C THR A 86 -8.92 -11.86 -1.88
N GLY A 87 -9.71 -12.23 -0.87
CA GLY A 87 -10.70 -13.29 -0.98
C GLY A 87 -11.79 -13.02 -2.04
N THR A 88 -11.97 -11.77 -2.45
CA THR A 88 -12.85 -11.38 -3.58
C THR A 88 -12.40 -11.97 -4.92
N ASP A 89 -11.15 -12.42 -5.03
CA ASP A 89 -10.62 -13.14 -6.20
C ASP A 89 -11.38 -14.43 -6.51
N LEU A 90 -12.08 -15.03 -5.54
CA LEU A 90 -12.90 -16.23 -5.73
C LEU A 90 -13.99 -16.06 -6.79
N LEU A 91 -14.42 -14.82 -7.06
CA LEU A 91 -15.38 -14.56 -8.14
C LEU A 91 -14.80 -14.83 -9.54
N ALA A 92 -13.49 -14.74 -9.74
CA ALA A 92 -12.87 -15.05 -11.03
C ALA A 92 -13.06 -16.53 -11.44
N PRO A 93 -12.71 -17.53 -10.62
CA PRO A 93 -12.99 -18.93 -10.93
C PRO A 93 -14.49 -19.26 -10.92
N LEU A 94 -15.33 -18.60 -10.11
CA LEU A 94 -16.78 -18.82 -10.14
C LEU A 94 -17.41 -18.34 -11.46
N VAL A 95 -17.01 -17.17 -11.96
CA VAL A 95 -17.43 -16.69 -13.29
C VAL A 95 -16.89 -17.59 -14.39
N ALA A 96 -15.63 -18.04 -14.28
CA ALA A 96 -15.09 -19.02 -15.22
C ALA A 96 -15.91 -20.32 -15.24
N ALA A 97 -16.34 -20.84 -14.08
CA ALA A 97 -17.20 -22.03 -13.99
C ALA A 97 -18.50 -21.88 -14.79
N ALA A 98 -19.13 -20.70 -14.73
CA ALA A 98 -20.35 -20.39 -15.47
C ALA A 98 -20.14 -20.35 -17.00
N LEU A 99 -18.92 -20.08 -17.45
CA LEU A 99 -18.55 -19.98 -18.88
C LEU A 99 -18.10 -21.32 -19.48
N LEU A 100 -17.85 -22.34 -18.66
CA LEU A 100 -17.50 -23.67 -19.15
C LEU A 100 -18.74 -24.40 -19.71
N PRO A 101 -18.54 -25.35 -20.65
CA PRO A 101 -19.61 -26.19 -21.18
C PRO A 101 -20.37 -26.92 -20.06
N PRO A 102 -21.64 -27.31 -20.29
CA PRO A 102 -22.52 -27.82 -19.25
C PRO A 102 -22.06 -29.18 -18.71
N ARG A 103 -21.23 -29.16 -17.66
CA ARG A 103 -21.29 -30.14 -16.57
C ARG A 103 -21.89 -29.39 -15.40
N GLY A 104 -23.09 -29.79 -14.96
CA GLY A 104 -23.89 -29.18 -13.89
C GLY A 104 -23.25 -27.96 -13.21
N ARG A 105 -23.43 -26.76 -13.78
CA ARG A 105 -22.68 -25.54 -13.40
C ARG A 105 -22.69 -25.27 -11.90
N GLY A 106 -23.80 -25.55 -11.23
CA GLY A 106 -23.93 -25.44 -9.77
C GLY A 106 -22.97 -26.36 -9.01
N ARG A 107 -22.78 -27.61 -9.47
CA ARG A 107 -21.83 -28.55 -8.89
C ARG A 107 -20.39 -28.07 -9.05
N LEU A 108 -20.00 -27.61 -10.24
CA LEU A 108 -18.64 -27.11 -10.46
C LEU A 108 -18.35 -25.86 -9.61
N SER A 109 -19.32 -24.94 -9.47
CA SER A 109 -19.19 -23.80 -8.58
C SER A 109 -19.01 -24.22 -7.12
N LEU A 110 -19.77 -25.22 -6.65
CA LEU A 110 -19.61 -25.77 -5.31
C LEU A 110 -18.23 -26.41 -5.12
N GLU A 111 -17.77 -27.19 -6.11
CA GLU A 111 -16.42 -27.77 -6.10
C GLU A 111 -15.34 -26.66 -6.03
N CYS A 112 -15.49 -25.56 -6.78
CA CYS A 112 -14.61 -24.39 -6.66
C CYS A 112 -14.62 -23.80 -5.24
N LEU A 113 -15.79 -23.64 -4.60
CA LEU A 113 -15.88 -23.12 -3.23
C LEU A 113 -15.14 -24.02 -2.24
N LEU A 114 -15.36 -25.33 -2.32
CA LEU A 114 -14.72 -26.31 -1.44
C LEU A 114 -13.20 -26.35 -1.67
N VAL A 115 -12.75 -26.34 -2.93
CA VAL A 115 -11.32 -26.36 -3.26
C VAL A 115 -10.63 -25.04 -2.89
N ALA A 116 -11.31 -23.89 -3.00
CA ALA A 116 -10.81 -22.62 -2.49
C ALA A 116 -10.69 -22.64 -0.96
N LEU A 117 -11.65 -23.22 -0.25
CA LEU A 117 -11.56 -23.40 1.20
C LEU A 117 -10.36 -24.28 1.59
N LEU A 118 -10.09 -25.36 0.84
CA LEU A 118 -8.89 -26.18 1.05
C LEU A 118 -7.60 -25.36 0.88
N GLY A 119 -7.50 -24.55 -0.18
CA GLY A 119 -6.37 -23.65 -0.39
C GLY A 119 -6.22 -22.63 0.74
N PHE A 120 -7.34 -22.05 1.21
CA PHE A 120 -7.33 -21.12 2.33
C PHE A 120 -6.79 -21.77 3.61
N LEU A 121 -7.31 -22.94 3.96
CA LEU A 121 -6.95 -23.66 5.19
C LEU A 121 -5.50 -24.15 5.18
N LEU A 122 -4.92 -24.38 4.00
CA LEU A 122 -3.51 -24.77 3.89
C LEU A 122 -2.56 -23.68 4.42
N LEU A 123 -2.83 -22.41 4.11
CA LEU A 123 -2.00 -21.28 4.58
C LEU A 123 -2.55 -20.62 5.86
N CYS A 124 -3.81 -20.85 6.17
CA CYS A 124 -4.47 -20.33 7.37
C CYS A 124 -5.19 -21.47 8.10
N PRO A 125 -4.47 -22.34 8.84
CA PRO A 125 -5.08 -23.44 9.60
C PRO A 125 -5.72 -22.96 10.92
N GLY A 126 -5.59 -21.67 11.25
CA GLY A 126 -6.14 -21.05 12.46
C GLY A 126 -7.62 -21.34 12.75
N PRO A 127 -8.54 -21.34 11.76
CA PRO A 127 -9.94 -21.72 11.98
C PRO A 127 -10.13 -23.15 12.50
N ILE A 128 -9.17 -24.05 12.26
CA ILE A 128 -9.23 -25.45 12.72
C ILE A 128 -8.49 -25.60 14.05
N ILE A 129 -7.25 -25.10 14.13
CA ILE A 129 -6.36 -25.35 15.27
C ILE A 129 -6.72 -24.48 16.49
N ALA A 130 -7.14 -23.24 16.25
CA ALA A 130 -7.41 -22.27 17.30
C ALA A 130 -8.64 -21.40 16.98
N PRO A 131 -9.83 -22.00 16.81
CA PRO A 131 -11.02 -21.32 16.30
C PRO A 131 -11.39 -20.08 17.12
N SER A 132 -11.37 -20.17 18.45
CA SER A 132 -11.74 -19.06 19.34
C SER A 132 -10.82 -17.85 19.18
N SER A 133 -9.49 -18.06 19.18
CA SER A 133 -8.51 -17.01 18.93
C SER A 133 -8.63 -16.43 17.53
N PHE A 134 -8.79 -17.29 16.51
CA PHE A 134 -8.97 -16.86 15.12
C PHE A 134 -10.18 -15.94 14.98
N TRP A 135 -11.36 -16.34 15.48
CA TRP A 135 -12.57 -15.53 15.35
C TRP A 135 -12.50 -14.22 16.14
N ARG A 136 -11.86 -14.21 17.31
CA ARG A 136 -11.58 -12.98 18.05
C ARG A 136 -10.76 -12.01 17.22
N ASP A 137 -9.64 -12.46 16.67
CA ASP A 137 -8.68 -11.61 15.97
C ASP A 137 -9.21 -11.20 14.57
N PHE A 138 -9.85 -12.12 13.85
CA PHE A 138 -10.54 -11.84 12.58
C PHE A 138 -11.66 -10.81 12.76
N SER A 139 -12.49 -10.95 13.81
CA SER A 139 -13.56 -9.98 14.10
C SER A 139 -13.01 -8.61 14.50
N PHE A 140 -11.85 -8.57 15.18
CA PHE A 140 -11.14 -7.34 15.47
C PHE A 140 -10.70 -6.63 14.17
N GLU A 141 -10.08 -7.34 13.24
CA GLU A 141 -9.65 -6.76 11.94
C GLU A 141 -10.84 -6.25 11.10
N LEU A 142 -11.96 -6.99 11.11
CA LEU A 142 -13.18 -6.57 10.41
C LEU A 142 -13.78 -5.30 11.03
N ARG A 143 -13.79 -5.17 12.36
CA ARG A 143 -14.25 -3.96 13.07
C ARG A 143 -13.28 -2.80 12.87
N HIS A 144 -11.97 -3.03 13.01
CA HIS A 144 -10.93 -2.01 12.84
C HIS A 144 -11.00 -1.39 11.45
N SER A 145 -11.18 -2.23 10.41
CA SER A 145 -11.36 -1.77 9.03
C SER A 145 -12.55 -0.83 8.82
N ARG A 146 -13.59 -0.90 9.67
CA ARG A 146 -14.78 -0.03 9.64
C ARG A 146 -14.63 1.26 10.44
N MET A 147 -13.67 1.33 11.36
CA MET A 147 -13.43 2.50 12.22
C MET A 147 -12.46 3.52 11.61
N GLY A 148 -11.63 3.09 10.64
CA GLY A 148 -10.61 3.94 10.02
C GLY A 148 -9.27 3.87 10.76
N HIS A 149 -8.35 4.80 10.46
CA HIS A 149 -6.99 4.79 10.99
C HIS A 149 -6.61 6.13 11.63
N GLY A 150 -7.32 6.49 12.71
CA GLY A 150 -7.16 7.79 13.39
C GLY A 150 -7.45 8.95 12.44
N LEU A 151 -6.59 9.98 12.48
CA LEU A 151 -6.72 11.18 11.65
C LEU A 151 -6.36 10.98 10.16
N VAL A 152 -5.73 9.84 9.80
CA VAL A 152 -5.12 9.62 8.48
C VAL A 152 -6.09 9.82 7.32
N PHE A 153 -7.30 9.27 7.43
CA PHE A 153 -8.31 9.33 6.36
C PHE A 153 -9.40 10.39 6.58
N VAL A 154 -9.39 11.09 7.72
CA VAL A 154 -10.37 12.13 8.04
C VAL A 154 -10.22 13.30 7.07
N GLY A 155 -11.31 13.89 6.59
CA GLY A 155 -11.30 15.05 5.70
C GLY A 155 -10.67 14.81 4.31
N LEU A 156 -10.49 13.55 3.91
CA LEU A 156 -10.14 13.18 2.54
C LEU A 156 -11.40 12.94 1.70
N PRO A 157 -11.32 13.02 0.36
CA PRO A 157 -12.41 12.61 -0.53
C PRO A 157 -12.86 11.17 -0.29
N PRO A 158 -14.10 10.81 -0.66
CA PRO A 158 -14.57 9.43 -0.64
C PRO A 158 -13.64 8.47 -1.40
N ALA A 159 -13.63 7.19 -1.02
CA ALA A 159 -12.70 6.20 -1.56
C ALA A 159 -12.80 6.02 -3.08
N PHE A 160 -14.00 6.10 -3.67
CA PHE A 160 -14.20 6.04 -5.12
C PHE A 160 -13.56 7.23 -5.89
N ILE A 161 -13.26 8.33 -5.21
CA ILE A 161 -12.48 9.46 -5.76
C ILE A 161 -11.01 9.31 -5.37
N TYR A 162 -10.72 8.99 -4.11
CA TYR A 162 -9.35 8.94 -3.62
C TYR A 162 -8.51 7.84 -4.31
N HIS A 163 -9.09 6.66 -4.57
CA HIS A 163 -8.36 5.58 -5.22
C HIS A 163 -7.93 5.92 -6.66
N PRO A 164 -8.82 6.33 -7.57
CA PRO A 164 -8.43 6.62 -8.96
C PRO A 164 -7.61 7.89 -9.14
N PHE A 165 -7.82 8.92 -8.31
CA PHE A 165 -7.19 10.24 -8.51
C PHE A 165 -6.02 10.56 -7.58
N VAL A 166 -5.81 9.79 -6.51
CA VAL A 166 -4.67 9.98 -5.59
C VAL A 166 -3.81 8.74 -5.50
N ASN A 167 -4.39 7.59 -5.12
CA ASN A 167 -3.61 6.36 -4.92
C ASN A 167 -3.07 5.80 -6.24
N LEU A 168 -3.89 5.70 -7.29
CA LEU A 168 -3.47 5.11 -8.56
C LEU A 168 -2.37 5.92 -9.26
N PRO A 169 -2.43 7.27 -9.33
CA PRO A 169 -1.32 8.07 -9.84
C PRO A 169 -0.07 7.98 -8.98
N CYS A 170 -0.18 7.81 -7.67
CA CYS A 170 1.00 7.52 -6.84
C CYS A 170 1.60 6.13 -7.16
N THR A 171 0.73 5.16 -7.48
CA THR A 171 1.07 3.76 -7.75
C THR A 171 1.79 3.55 -9.08
N LEU A 172 1.50 4.39 -10.09
CA LEU A 172 1.97 4.21 -11.47
C LEU A 172 2.58 5.46 -12.10
N GLY A 173 2.38 6.65 -11.53
CA GLY A 173 2.53 7.92 -12.24
C GLY A 173 1.26 8.28 -13.03
N TRP A 174 1.01 9.58 -13.20
CA TRP A 174 -0.19 10.09 -13.85
C TRP A 174 -0.43 9.57 -15.28
N PRO A 175 0.57 9.56 -16.19
CA PRO A 175 0.36 9.07 -17.55
C PRO A 175 -0.11 7.62 -17.56
N MET A 176 0.56 6.75 -16.81
CA MET A 176 0.21 5.33 -16.76
C MET A 176 -1.11 5.07 -16.03
N ALA A 177 -1.42 5.80 -14.96
CA ALA A 177 -2.73 5.68 -14.29
C ALA A 177 -3.89 6.00 -15.24
N ALA A 178 -3.77 7.08 -16.03
CA ALA A 178 -4.76 7.44 -17.04
C ALA A 178 -4.85 6.40 -18.16
N SER A 179 -3.70 5.94 -18.69
CA SER A 179 -3.66 4.87 -19.69
C SER A 179 -4.26 3.56 -19.16
N LEU A 180 -4.03 3.23 -17.89
CA LEU A 180 -4.58 2.01 -17.27
C LEU A 180 -6.11 2.03 -17.28
N LEU A 181 -6.71 3.10 -16.75
CA LEU A 181 -8.16 3.24 -16.66
C LEU A 181 -8.81 3.35 -18.03
N LEU A 182 -8.26 4.18 -18.93
CA LEU A 182 -8.80 4.33 -20.28
C LEU A 182 -8.69 3.01 -21.05
N GLY A 183 -7.54 2.34 -21.01
CA GLY A 183 -7.38 1.05 -21.68
C GLY A 183 -8.34 -0.01 -21.15
N ALA A 184 -8.57 -0.06 -19.83
CA ALA A 184 -9.54 -0.97 -19.23
C ALA A 184 -10.96 -0.65 -19.74
N LEU A 185 -11.35 0.63 -19.78
CA LEU A 185 -12.63 1.05 -20.36
C LEU A 185 -12.76 0.64 -21.84
N LEU A 186 -11.73 0.88 -22.66
CA LEU A 186 -11.72 0.45 -24.07
C LEU A 186 -11.87 -1.07 -24.19
N SER A 187 -11.24 -1.84 -23.29
CA SER A 187 -11.42 -3.28 -23.23
C SER A 187 -12.81 -3.69 -22.78
N ALA A 188 -13.54 -2.90 -21.99
CA ALA A 188 -14.94 -3.18 -21.64
C ALA A 188 -15.86 -2.96 -22.85
N ILE A 189 -15.65 -1.85 -23.58
CA ILE A 189 -16.51 -1.46 -24.70
C ILE A 189 -16.28 -2.37 -25.91
N TRP A 190 -15.02 -2.70 -26.22
CA TRP A 190 -14.67 -3.45 -27.42
C TRP A 190 -14.36 -4.93 -27.14
N GLY A 191 -13.99 -5.29 -25.91
CA GLY A 191 -13.54 -6.64 -25.55
C GLY A 191 -14.65 -7.66 -25.47
N ARG A 192 -14.91 -8.38 -26.57
CA ARG A 192 -15.91 -9.46 -26.64
C ARG A 192 -15.37 -10.86 -26.29
N ARG A 193 -14.16 -10.94 -25.73
CA ARG A 193 -13.51 -12.22 -25.39
C ARG A 193 -13.97 -12.71 -24.03
N LYS A 194 -14.60 -13.88 -23.97
CA LYS A 194 -15.07 -14.49 -22.72
C LYS A 194 -13.94 -14.71 -21.71
N GLU A 195 -12.71 -14.86 -22.18
CA GLU A 195 -11.49 -15.00 -21.38
C GLU A 195 -11.19 -13.78 -20.50
N LEU A 196 -11.75 -12.61 -20.82
CA LEU A 196 -11.63 -11.39 -20.03
C LEU A 196 -12.61 -11.30 -18.86
N LEU A 197 -13.70 -12.09 -18.88
CA LEU A 197 -14.75 -12.00 -17.87
C LEU A 197 -14.27 -12.35 -16.45
N PRO A 198 -13.39 -13.35 -16.22
CA PRO A 198 -12.81 -13.57 -14.89
C PRO A 198 -12.02 -12.37 -14.37
N LEU A 199 -11.28 -11.67 -15.25
CA LEU A 199 -10.53 -10.47 -14.89
C LEU A 199 -11.48 -9.33 -14.46
N TRP A 200 -12.55 -9.11 -15.24
CA TRP A 200 -13.57 -8.11 -14.89
C TRP A 200 -14.31 -8.44 -13.61
N ALA A 201 -14.67 -9.70 -13.39
CA ALA A 201 -15.36 -10.15 -12.18
C ALA A 201 -14.55 -9.79 -10.93
N PHE A 202 -13.26 -10.10 -10.93
CA PHE A 202 -12.36 -9.73 -9.85
C PHE A 202 -12.20 -8.20 -9.74
N VAL A 203 -11.92 -7.50 -10.84
CA VAL A 203 -11.73 -6.03 -10.82
C VAL A 203 -12.94 -5.32 -10.24
N LEU A 204 -14.15 -5.68 -10.67
CA LEU A 204 -15.38 -5.06 -10.18
C LEU A 204 -15.62 -5.35 -8.70
N ALA A 205 -15.46 -6.60 -8.25
CA ALA A 205 -15.72 -6.95 -6.86
C ALA A 205 -14.67 -6.42 -5.88
N CYS A 206 -13.40 -6.46 -6.27
CA CYS A 206 -12.33 -5.86 -5.48
C CYS A 206 -12.51 -4.33 -5.46
N SER A 207 -12.84 -3.68 -6.59
CA SER A 207 -13.09 -2.24 -6.63
C SER A 207 -14.30 -1.83 -5.79
N PHE A 208 -15.39 -2.61 -5.81
CA PHE A 208 -16.56 -2.37 -4.95
C PHE A 208 -16.16 -2.37 -3.46
N THR A 209 -15.34 -3.34 -3.05
CA THR A 209 -14.84 -3.43 -1.67
C THR A 209 -13.95 -2.23 -1.31
N LEU A 210 -13.08 -1.80 -2.23
CA LEU A 210 -12.20 -0.65 -2.01
C LEU A 210 -12.98 0.66 -1.96
N PHE A 211 -13.95 0.86 -2.85
CA PHE A 211 -14.72 2.09 -2.96
C PHE A 211 -15.71 2.30 -1.80
N THR A 212 -16.03 1.23 -1.06
CA THR A 212 -16.87 1.28 0.14
C THR A 212 -16.06 1.28 1.44
N SER A 213 -14.73 1.12 1.37
CA SER A 213 -13.84 1.07 2.53
C SER A 213 -13.52 2.46 3.09
N LYS A 214 -13.36 2.56 4.41
CA LYS A 214 -12.79 3.76 5.06
C LYS A 214 -11.25 3.75 5.07
N LEU A 215 -10.64 2.59 4.87
CA LEU A 215 -9.19 2.44 4.79
C LEU A 215 -8.77 2.58 3.32
N MET A 216 -8.09 3.68 3.00
CA MET A 216 -7.76 4.06 1.63
C MET A 216 -6.24 4.03 1.37
N PHE A 217 -5.54 3.01 1.87
CA PHE A 217 -4.10 2.84 1.64
C PHE A 217 -3.79 2.54 0.17
N ALA A 218 -2.67 3.04 -0.35
CA ALA A 218 -2.27 2.83 -1.74
C ALA A 218 -1.96 1.36 -2.04
N ARG A 219 -1.34 0.64 -1.09
CA ARG A 219 -1.03 -0.81 -1.20
C ARG A 219 -2.24 -1.70 -1.49
N TYR A 220 -3.46 -1.22 -1.21
CA TYR A 220 -4.68 -1.97 -1.51
C TYR A 220 -4.99 -2.06 -3.00
N LEU A 221 -4.36 -1.22 -3.83
CA LEU A 221 -4.47 -1.31 -5.29
C LEU A 221 -3.58 -2.37 -5.91
N LEU A 222 -2.56 -2.87 -5.20
CA LEU A 222 -1.58 -3.79 -5.77
C LEU A 222 -2.23 -5.08 -6.33
N PRO A 223 -3.18 -5.74 -5.62
CA PRO A 223 -3.86 -6.93 -6.16
C PRO A 223 -4.70 -6.69 -7.41
N LEU A 224 -5.19 -5.46 -7.64
CA LEU A 224 -5.94 -5.11 -8.86
C LEU A 224 -5.03 -4.97 -10.09
N LEU A 225 -3.76 -4.65 -9.88
CA LEU A 225 -2.85 -4.27 -10.94
C LEU A 225 -2.65 -5.37 -12.00
N PRO A 226 -2.52 -6.67 -11.67
CA PRO A 226 -2.46 -7.75 -12.66
C PRO A 226 -3.62 -7.74 -13.66
N ALA A 227 -4.86 -7.71 -13.16
CA ALA A 227 -6.05 -7.75 -14.01
C ALA A 227 -6.20 -6.46 -14.84
N LEU A 228 -6.05 -5.30 -14.21
CA LEU A 228 -6.15 -4.00 -14.88
C LEU A 228 -5.06 -3.83 -15.96
N SER A 229 -3.86 -4.37 -15.74
CA SER A 229 -2.77 -4.30 -16.74
C SER A 229 -3.07 -5.14 -17.98
N VAL A 230 -3.69 -6.30 -17.81
CA VAL A 230 -4.14 -7.15 -18.94
C VAL A 230 -5.30 -6.52 -19.68
N LEU A 231 -6.29 -6.00 -18.95
CA LEU A 231 -7.44 -5.29 -19.53
C LEU A 231 -6.98 -4.05 -20.29
N SER A 232 -6.13 -3.23 -19.69
CA SER A 232 -5.63 -2.01 -20.32
C SER A 232 -4.85 -2.28 -21.60
N ALA A 233 -3.88 -3.19 -21.54
CA ALA A 233 -3.12 -3.57 -22.73
C ALA A 233 -4.01 -4.16 -23.84
N SER A 234 -5.03 -4.95 -23.47
CA SER A 234 -5.98 -5.54 -24.42
C SER A 234 -6.87 -4.50 -25.11
N GLY A 235 -7.22 -3.41 -24.42
CA GLY A 235 -7.95 -2.28 -24.99
C GLY A 235 -7.08 -1.44 -25.93
N TRP A 236 -5.91 -1.03 -25.45
CA TRP A 236 -4.98 -0.18 -26.23
C TRP A 236 -4.40 -0.88 -27.46
N ALA A 237 -4.15 -2.19 -27.40
CA ALA A 237 -3.60 -2.95 -28.54
C ALA A 237 -4.48 -2.91 -29.80
N ARG A 238 -5.73 -2.45 -29.68
CA ARG A 238 -6.67 -2.31 -30.80
C ARG A 238 -6.60 -0.95 -31.49
N ILE A 239 -5.93 0.03 -30.89
CA ILE A 239 -5.85 1.39 -31.42
C ILE A 239 -4.60 1.52 -32.30
N SER A 240 -4.84 1.69 -33.59
CA SER A 240 -3.81 2.01 -34.58
C SER A 240 -4.28 3.14 -35.51
N LEU A 241 -3.38 4.03 -35.89
CA LEU A 241 -3.63 5.11 -36.85
C LEU A 241 -2.68 4.95 -38.04
N ARG A 242 -3.19 4.84 -39.28
CA ARG A 242 -2.37 4.68 -40.49
C ARG A 242 -1.26 3.61 -40.33
N ARG A 243 -1.62 2.44 -39.77
CA ARG A 243 -0.74 1.30 -39.41
C ARG A 243 0.23 1.54 -38.24
N ILE A 244 0.30 2.74 -37.66
CA ILE A 244 1.09 3.02 -36.46
C ILE A 244 0.34 2.48 -35.24
N PRO A 245 0.96 1.64 -34.38
CA PRO A 245 0.31 1.08 -33.20
C PRO A 245 0.26 2.11 -32.05
N VAL A 246 -0.54 3.16 -32.22
CA VAL A 246 -0.65 4.31 -31.30
C VAL A 246 -0.89 3.86 -29.85
N GLY A 247 -1.74 2.87 -29.61
CA GLY A 247 -1.97 2.38 -28.25
C GLY A 247 -0.75 1.75 -27.59
N ALA A 248 0.08 1.03 -28.37
CA ALA A 248 1.34 0.50 -27.87
C ALA A 248 2.36 1.61 -27.60
N LEU A 249 2.40 2.65 -28.42
CA LEU A 249 3.26 3.82 -28.20
C LEU A 249 2.86 4.56 -26.92
N VAL A 250 1.56 4.82 -26.72
CA VAL A 250 1.04 5.47 -25.50
C VAL A 250 1.42 4.67 -24.26
N LEU A 251 1.18 3.35 -24.28
CA LEU A 251 1.54 2.49 -23.15
C LEU A 251 3.05 2.42 -22.92
N SER A 252 3.85 2.43 -23.99
CA SER A 252 5.31 2.40 -23.88
C SER A 252 5.85 3.70 -23.28
N LEU A 253 5.38 4.86 -23.74
CA LEU A 253 5.78 6.16 -23.20
C LEU A 253 5.35 6.33 -21.74
N SER A 254 4.11 5.95 -21.42
CA SER A 254 3.62 5.90 -20.04
C SER A 254 4.48 4.96 -19.18
N SER A 255 4.89 3.81 -19.73
CA SER A 255 5.73 2.82 -19.03
C SER A 255 7.13 3.36 -18.75
N VAL A 256 7.72 4.12 -19.68
CA VAL A 256 9.00 4.79 -19.46
C VAL A 256 8.88 5.80 -18.31
N HIS A 257 7.82 6.60 -18.28
CA HIS A 257 7.59 7.52 -17.15
C HIS A 257 7.47 6.77 -15.82
N SER A 258 6.68 5.68 -15.77
CA SER A 258 6.54 4.84 -14.58
C SER A 258 7.86 4.21 -14.14
N LEU A 259 8.70 3.78 -15.10
CA LEU A 259 10.03 3.25 -14.83
C LEU A 259 10.94 4.31 -14.20
N LEU A 260 11.01 5.51 -14.79
CA LEU A 260 11.81 6.61 -14.23
C LEU A 260 11.35 6.97 -12.82
N TYR A 261 10.04 6.99 -12.58
CA TYR A 261 9.48 7.19 -11.25
C TYR A 261 9.89 6.04 -10.30
N SER A 262 9.78 4.77 -10.74
CA SER A 262 10.18 3.61 -9.95
C SER A 262 11.66 3.65 -9.57
N VAL A 263 12.55 4.00 -10.51
CA VAL A 263 13.99 4.16 -10.23
C VAL A 263 14.21 5.26 -9.19
N ALA A 264 13.55 6.41 -9.34
CA ALA A 264 13.65 7.52 -8.38
C ALA A 264 13.18 7.11 -6.97
N TYR A 265 12.16 6.26 -6.88
CA TYR A 265 11.56 5.82 -5.63
C TYR A 265 12.34 4.65 -5.00
N VAL A 266 12.77 3.67 -5.77
CA VAL A 266 13.64 2.57 -5.31
C VAL A 266 14.99 3.12 -4.82
N GLY A 267 15.49 4.20 -5.42
CA GLY A 267 16.67 4.92 -4.92
C GLY A 267 16.53 5.40 -3.47
N LEU A 268 15.31 5.51 -2.93
CA LEU A 268 15.09 5.78 -1.49
C LEU A 268 15.57 4.63 -0.59
N PHE A 269 15.50 3.39 -1.04
CA PHE A 269 15.90 2.21 -0.26
C PHE A 269 17.40 1.92 -0.36
N VAL A 270 18.03 2.27 -1.48
CA VAL A 270 19.44 1.90 -1.75
C VAL A 270 20.42 2.86 -1.08
N ARG A 271 20.07 4.13 -0.91
CA ARG A 271 20.98 5.11 -0.31
C ARG A 271 20.91 5.07 1.22
N GLU A 272 22.06 5.18 1.88
CA GLU A 272 22.20 5.12 3.34
C GLU A 272 21.76 6.40 4.10
N ASP A 273 21.04 7.29 3.44
CA ASP A 273 20.62 8.60 3.95
C ASP A 273 19.14 8.61 4.37
N ASP A 274 18.61 7.50 4.91
CA ASP A 274 17.26 7.50 5.51
C ASP A 274 17.18 8.59 6.61
N PRO A 275 16.21 9.52 6.55
CA PRO A 275 16.09 10.61 7.52
C PRO A 275 16.07 10.17 8.98
N ARG A 276 15.52 9.00 9.29
CA ARG A 276 15.49 8.45 10.66
C ARG A 276 16.87 8.00 11.10
N THR A 277 17.60 7.32 10.22
CA THR A 277 18.98 6.87 10.49
C THR A 277 19.92 8.06 10.64
N VAL A 278 19.84 9.03 9.73
CA VAL A 278 20.67 10.25 9.79
C VAL A 278 20.33 11.06 11.03
N ALA A 279 19.04 11.20 11.39
CA ALA A 279 18.63 11.85 12.63
C ALA A 279 19.19 11.12 13.86
N SER A 280 19.10 9.78 13.91
CA SER A 280 19.63 9.00 15.04
C SER A 280 21.13 9.22 15.22
N ARG A 281 21.91 9.12 14.13
CA ARG A 281 23.36 9.39 14.17
C ARG A 281 23.67 10.83 14.59
N ALA A 282 22.91 11.81 14.10
CA ALA A 282 23.10 13.22 14.47
C ALA A 282 22.79 13.46 15.95
N VAL A 283 21.67 12.93 16.45
CA VAL A 283 21.30 13.01 17.87
C VAL A 283 22.36 12.34 18.74
N ALA A 284 22.82 11.15 18.38
CA ALA A 284 23.88 10.45 19.13
C ALA A 284 25.22 11.20 19.15
N ARG A 285 25.50 12.11 18.20
CA ARG A 285 26.73 12.93 18.22
C ARG A 285 26.61 14.19 19.07
N ILE A 286 25.39 14.71 19.23
CA ILE A 286 25.14 16.02 19.85
C ILE A 286 24.73 15.86 21.32
N VAL A 287 24.01 14.79 21.65
CA VAL A 287 23.48 14.57 23.00
C VAL A 287 24.59 14.18 23.97
N LYS A 288 24.63 14.89 25.10
CA LYS A 288 25.54 14.66 26.22
C LYS A 288 24.89 13.77 27.30
N PRO A 289 25.69 13.11 28.16
CA PRO A 289 25.19 12.36 29.30
C PRO A 289 24.24 13.19 30.17
N GLY A 290 23.17 12.56 30.67
CA GLY A 290 22.18 13.21 31.54
C GLY A 290 21.14 14.09 30.85
N GLN A 291 21.36 14.49 29.58
CA GLN A 291 20.35 15.24 28.82
C GLN A 291 19.11 14.40 28.51
N LEU A 292 17.97 15.07 28.36
CA LEU A 292 16.66 14.45 28.15
C LEU A 292 16.16 14.63 26.71
N ILE A 293 15.90 13.53 26.02
CA ILE A 293 15.27 13.48 24.70
C ILE A 293 13.81 13.10 24.87
N ALA A 294 12.91 13.87 24.28
CA ALA A 294 11.47 13.63 24.35
C ALA A 294 10.86 13.27 23.00
N PHE A 295 9.89 12.35 23.06
CA PHE A 295 9.03 11.97 21.94
C PHE A 295 7.57 12.37 22.23
N PRO A 296 6.83 12.92 21.26
CA PRO A 296 5.40 13.21 21.45
C PRO A 296 4.54 11.95 21.65
N GLU A 297 4.95 10.83 21.08
CA GLU A 297 4.27 9.53 21.15
C GLU A 297 5.29 8.42 21.41
N ALA A 298 4.83 7.20 21.72
CA ALA A 298 5.70 6.05 21.88
C ALA A 298 6.56 5.83 20.60
N PRO A 299 7.90 5.67 20.72
CA PRO A 299 8.75 5.43 19.56
C PRO A 299 8.27 4.24 18.72
N TRP A 300 8.11 4.48 17.43
CA TRP A 300 7.66 3.51 16.42
C TRP A 300 8.62 3.51 15.22
N PHE A 301 8.48 2.59 14.25
CA PHE A 301 9.31 2.53 13.03
C PHE A 301 9.46 3.87 12.26
N THR A 302 8.57 4.84 12.50
CA THR A 302 8.58 6.19 11.90
C THR A 302 9.49 7.17 12.64
N THR A 303 9.98 6.79 13.81
CA THR A 303 10.77 7.60 14.74
C THR A 303 12.26 7.26 14.56
N PRO A 304 13.18 8.24 14.64
CA PRO A 304 14.61 7.96 14.69
C PRO A 304 14.93 6.92 15.78
N PRO A 305 15.63 5.82 15.46
CA PRO A 305 15.95 4.77 16.42
C PRO A 305 17.08 5.23 17.33
N VAL A 306 16.77 6.10 18.29
CA VAL A 306 17.70 6.53 19.34
C VAL A 306 17.56 5.69 20.62
N VAL A 307 16.55 4.82 20.67
CA VAL A 307 16.34 3.83 21.73
C VAL A 307 16.17 2.45 21.12
N PRO A 308 16.55 1.37 21.82
CA PRO A 308 16.36 0.01 21.33
C PRO A 308 14.87 -0.38 21.25
N TYR A 309 14.00 0.28 22.02
CA TYR A 309 12.57 -0.02 22.11
C TYR A 309 11.76 0.83 21.12
N ASN A 310 11.58 0.34 19.89
CA ASN A 310 10.94 1.09 18.80
C ASN A 310 9.70 0.39 18.18
N GLY A 311 9.02 -0.46 18.95
CA GLY A 311 7.81 -1.20 18.56
C GLY A 311 6.51 -0.56 19.08
N GLY A 312 6.53 0.72 19.42
CA GLY A 312 5.36 1.47 19.85
C GLY A 312 4.79 1.05 21.17
N MET A 313 3.45 0.98 21.26
CA MET A 313 2.74 0.59 22.48
C MET A 313 3.16 -0.79 23.00
N LYS A 314 3.57 -1.71 22.13
CA LYS A 314 4.05 -3.03 22.54
C LYS A 314 5.40 -2.97 23.27
N THR A 315 6.25 -2.00 22.92
CA THR A 315 7.56 -1.85 23.55
C THR A 315 7.63 -0.75 24.61
N LEU A 316 6.54 0.03 24.75
CA LEU A 316 6.47 1.14 25.69
C LEU A 316 6.75 0.73 27.15
N PRO A 317 6.26 -0.41 27.68
CA PRO A 317 6.59 -0.83 29.05
C PRO A 317 8.10 -1.02 29.26
N PHE A 318 8.81 -1.58 28.29
CA PHE A 318 10.27 -1.75 28.37
C PHE A 318 11.02 -0.42 28.31
N LEU A 319 10.56 0.51 27.47
CA LEU A 319 11.11 1.87 27.44
C LEU A 319 10.91 2.61 28.77
N LEU A 320 9.75 2.42 29.44
CA LEU A 320 9.47 3.04 30.73
C LEU A 320 10.32 2.42 31.85
N ALA A 321 10.59 1.12 31.79
CA ALA A 321 11.47 0.42 32.73
C ALA A 321 12.95 0.80 32.53
N ASP A 322 13.37 1.02 31.28
CA ASP A 322 14.74 1.37 30.92
C ASP A 322 14.78 2.56 29.93
N PRO A 323 14.63 3.81 30.42
CA PRO A 323 14.56 5.00 29.58
C PRO A 323 15.94 5.52 29.16
N ARG A 324 16.89 4.63 28.86
CA ARG A 324 18.24 5.01 28.40
C ARG A 324 18.26 5.34 26.92
N GLY A 325 18.85 6.49 26.59
CA GLY A 325 19.17 6.92 25.24
C GLY A 325 20.66 6.81 24.92
N PRO A 326 21.11 7.34 23.78
CA PRO A 326 22.53 7.31 23.40
C PRO A 326 23.39 8.08 24.41
N ASN A 327 24.64 7.64 24.59
CA ASN A 327 25.64 8.29 25.46
C ASN A 327 25.19 8.53 26.92
N GLY A 328 24.35 7.67 27.49
CA GLY A 328 23.84 7.86 28.85
C GLY A 328 22.85 9.01 29.00
N SER A 329 22.23 9.46 27.90
CA SER A 329 21.06 10.34 27.94
C SER A 329 19.81 9.60 28.42
N ARG A 330 18.77 10.35 28.73
CA ARG A 330 17.46 9.82 29.13
C ARG A 330 16.43 10.09 28.04
N VAL A 331 15.43 9.22 27.97
CA VAL A 331 14.32 9.36 27.03
C VAL A 331 12.98 9.41 27.76
N CYS A 332 12.05 10.22 27.26
CA CYS A 332 10.68 10.21 27.74
C CYS A 332 9.64 10.36 26.61
N VAL A 333 8.42 9.92 26.90
CA VAL A 333 7.25 10.09 26.03
C VAL A 333 6.31 11.11 26.67
N LEU A 334 5.92 12.14 25.92
CA LEU A 334 5.13 13.26 26.40
C LEU A 334 3.63 13.14 26.11
N ASN A 335 3.21 12.18 25.26
CA ASN A 335 1.80 11.97 24.88
C ASN A 335 1.08 13.24 24.38
N TRP A 336 1.79 14.13 23.67
CA TRP A 336 1.32 15.45 23.25
C TRP A 336 0.85 16.38 24.37
N ASP A 337 1.32 16.17 25.60
CA ASP A 337 0.94 16.96 26.76
C ASP A 337 1.88 18.18 26.92
N VAL A 338 1.29 19.38 26.90
CA VAL A 338 2.00 20.65 27.08
C VAL A 338 2.49 20.83 28.52
N GLY A 339 1.74 20.35 29.51
CA GLY A 339 2.14 20.34 30.92
C GLY A 339 3.34 19.45 31.15
N GLU A 340 3.36 18.25 30.57
CA GLU A 340 4.54 17.36 30.60
C GLU A 340 5.76 18.03 29.97
N LEU A 341 5.61 18.64 28.79
CA LEU A 341 6.69 19.36 28.11
C LEU A 341 7.25 20.48 29.01
N ARG A 342 6.38 21.24 29.68
CA ARG A 342 6.76 22.33 30.58
C ARG A 342 7.40 21.86 31.88
N ARG A 343 6.96 20.73 32.42
CA ARG A 343 7.46 20.17 33.68
C ARG A 343 8.80 19.47 33.49
N ARG A 344 8.91 18.62 32.47
CA ARG A 344 10.12 17.82 32.21
C ARG A 344 11.24 18.62 31.55
N LYS A 345 10.90 19.71 30.84
CA LYS A 345 11.84 20.60 30.13
C LYS A 345 12.94 19.80 29.39
N PRO A 346 12.57 18.89 28.47
CA PRO A 346 13.56 18.10 27.74
C PRO A 346 14.53 19.01 26.99
N ASP A 347 15.79 18.60 26.86
CA ASP A 347 16.79 19.29 26.04
C ASP A 347 16.46 19.18 24.54
N PHE A 348 15.95 18.02 24.13
CA PHE A 348 15.59 17.74 22.74
C PHE A 348 14.17 17.21 22.60
N VAL A 349 13.47 17.62 21.55
CA VAL A 349 12.19 17.03 21.13
C VAL A 349 12.31 16.51 19.71
N VAL A 350 12.03 15.22 19.51
CA VAL A 350 12.11 14.58 18.19
C VAL A 350 10.70 14.31 17.67
N VAL A 351 10.38 14.85 16.50
CA VAL A 351 9.05 14.73 15.89
C VAL A 351 9.20 14.20 14.47
N GLY A 352 8.45 13.15 14.12
CA GLY A 352 8.35 12.65 12.74
C GLY A 352 7.08 13.13 12.05
N ASP A 353 7.09 13.20 10.71
CA ASP A 353 5.92 13.63 9.91
C ASP A 353 4.72 12.74 10.18
N PHE A 354 4.92 11.43 10.30
CA PHE A 354 3.86 10.46 10.65
C PHE A 354 3.06 10.82 11.90
N MET A 355 3.67 11.52 12.85
CA MET A 355 3.04 11.90 14.12
C MET A 355 2.13 13.13 13.98
N ILE A 356 2.47 14.05 13.08
CA ILE A 356 1.91 15.41 13.05
C ILE A 356 1.25 15.81 11.73
N ARG A 357 1.60 15.15 10.62
CA ARG A 357 1.19 15.50 9.25
C ARG A 357 -0.32 15.63 9.08
N ASP A 358 -1.07 14.66 9.58
CA ASP A 358 -2.52 14.65 9.43
C ASP A 358 -3.19 15.69 10.32
N ALA A 359 -2.65 15.94 11.52
CA ALA A 359 -3.11 17.06 12.34
C ALA A 359 -2.84 18.42 11.67
N LEU A 360 -1.70 18.60 11.01
CA LEU A 360 -1.40 19.82 10.23
C LEU A 360 -2.33 19.99 9.03
N ARG A 361 -2.68 18.90 8.34
CA ARG A 361 -3.65 18.93 7.25
C ARG A 361 -5.03 19.33 7.77
N LEU A 362 -5.47 18.71 8.87
CA LEU A 362 -6.80 18.93 9.45
C LEU A 362 -6.92 20.25 10.19
N SER A 363 -5.84 20.82 10.73
CA SER A 363 -5.88 22.13 11.37
C SER A 363 -6.24 23.25 10.41
N ARG A 364 -6.04 23.04 9.10
CA ARG A 364 -6.44 23.94 8.01
C ARG A 364 -7.80 23.57 7.40
N HIS A 365 -8.37 22.43 7.80
CA HIS A 365 -9.62 21.94 7.24
C HIS A 365 -10.84 22.59 7.93
N PRO A 366 -11.80 23.20 7.20
CA PRO A 366 -12.92 23.95 7.79
C PRO A 366 -13.72 23.16 8.83
N LYS A 367 -14.03 21.90 8.54
CA LYS A 367 -14.87 21.04 9.40
C LYS A 367 -14.13 20.32 10.54
N HIS A 368 -12.80 20.15 10.41
CA HIS A 368 -12.05 19.25 11.28
C HIS A 368 -10.98 19.94 12.11
N ARG A 369 -10.74 21.24 11.89
CA ARG A 369 -9.77 22.02 12.66
C ARG A 369 -10.03 21.97 14.17
N TRP A 370 -11.28 21.85 14.59
CA TRP A 370 -11.69 21.84 16.00
C TRP A 370 -11.68 20.45 16.65
N ASN A 371 -11.28 19.40 15.93
CA ASN A 371 -11.12 18.07 16.51
C ASN A 371 -10.15 18.12 17.72
N ALA A 372 -10.52 17.48 18.84
CA ALA A 372 -9.77 17.56 20.09
C ALA A 372 -8.32 17.06 19.96
N GLU A 373 -8.10 15.98 19.21
CA GLU A 373 -6.77 15.45 18.94
C GLU A 373 -5.94 16.41 18.08
N VAL A 374 -6.53 16.96 17.01
CA VAL A 374 -5.89 17.98 16.17
C VAL A 374 -5.47 19.18 17.01
N GLN A 375 -6.38 19.70 17.84
CA GLN A 375 -6.11 20.84 18.71
C GLN A 375 -5.02 20.53 19.77
N ARG A 376 -5.03 19.32 20.35
CA ARG A 376 -3.99 18.87 21.29
C ARG A 376 -2.62 18.86 20.62
N LYS A 377 -2.48 18.20 19.46
CA LYS A 377 -1.22 18.14 18.70
C LYS A 377 -0.74 19.53 18.27
N MET A 378 -1.65 20.40 17.82
CA MET A 378 -1.31 21.77 17.40
C MET A 378 -0.92 22.69 18.56
N ARG A 379 -1.54 22.56 19.74
CA ARG A 379 -1.10 23.27 20.96
C ARG A 379 0.29 22.84 21.39
N PHE A 380 0.55 21.53 21.40
CA PHE A 380 1.87 20.98 21.69
C PHE A 380 2.94 21.54 20.75
N MET A 381 2.71 21.47 19.43
CA MET A 381 3.67 21.99 18.45
C MET A 381 3.88 23.51 18.53
N ARG A 382 2.85 24.29 18.90
CA ARG A 382 3.02 25.73 19.17
C ARG A 382 3.94 25.97 20.36
N GLU A 383 3.79 25.21 21.44
CA GLU A 383 4.67 25.32 22.60
C GLU A 383 6.10 24.88 22.28
N VAL A 384 6.29 23.79 21.53
CA VAL A 384 7.60 23.36 21.05
C VAL A 384 8.26 24.48 20.24
N ARG A 385 7.59 25.05 19.24
CA ARG A 385 8.15 26.14 18.42
C ARG A 385 8.43 27.43 19.18
N ARG A 386 7.75 27.65 20.32
CA ARG A 386 7.95 28.81 21.18
C ARG A 386 9.20 28.68 22.05
N ARG A 387 9.51 27.47 22.54
CA ARG A 387 10.61 27.21 23.48
C ARG A 387 11.87 26.65 22.82
N TYR A 388 11.71 25.96 21.69
CA TYR A 388 12.78 25.21 21.04
C TYR A 388 13.05 25.75 19.65
N ARG A 389 14.32 25.72 19.24
CA ARG A 389 14.73 25.99 17.85
C ARG A 389 14.86 24.67 17.09
N VAL A 390 14.60 24.72 15.78
CA VAL A 390 14.86 23.58 14.90
C VAL A 390 16.36 23.42 14.79
N LEU A 391 16.90 22.36 15.38
CA LEU A 391 18.31 22.00 15.26
C LEU A 391 18.56 21.26 13.94
N LEU A 392 17.64 20.37 13.57
CA LEU A 392 17.75 19.54 12.39
C LEU A 392 16.38 19.32 11.76
N HIS A 393 16.30 19.46 10.44
CA HIS A 393 15.14 19.08 9.65
C HIS A 393 15.61 18.25 8.45
N LEU A 394 15.37 16.94 8.51
CA LEU A 394 15.74 16.02 7.46
C LEU A 394 14.52 15.67 6.62
N ARG A 395 14.69 15.82 5.31
CA ARG A 395 13.64 15.61 4.33
C ARG A 395 14.23 14.96 3.08
N ARG A 396 13.59 13.90 2.61
CA ARG A 396 13.99 13.19 1.40
C ARG A 396 12.82 13.02 0.45
N ARG A 397 13.05 13.12 -0.86
CA ARG A 397 12.01 12.92 -1.87
C ARG A 397 12.58 12.10 -3.03
N PRO A 398 11.76 11.28 -3.71
CA PRO A 398 12.19 10.49 -4.85
C PRO A 398 12.63 11.43 -5.97
N ARG A 399 13.92 11.38 -6.29
CA ARG A 399 14.56 12.23 -7.30
C ARG A 399 15.36 11.40 -8.29
N LEU A 400 15.27 11.76 -9.55
CA LEU A 400 16.14 11.28 -10.62
C LEU A 400 16.71 12.49 -11.34
N LEU A 401 18.03 12.66 -11.30
CA LEU A 401 18.71 13.88 -11.76
C LEU A 401 18.05 15.13 -11.13
N TRP A 402 17.56 16.06 -11.94
CA TRP A 402 16.87 17.28 -11.50
C TRP A 402 15.36 17.13 -11.29
N TRP A 403 14.77 15.96 -11.59
CA TRP A 403 13.32 15.73 -11.48
C TRP A 403 12.94 15.17 -10.11
N THR A 404 11.89 15.73 -9.50
CA THR A 404 11.28 15.23 -8.26
C THR A 404 9.88 14.68 -8.54
N PHE A 405 9.65 13.41 -8.23
CA PHE A 405 8.41 12.70 -8.58
C PHE A 405 7.31 12.75 -7.52
N SER A 406 7.61 13.21 -6.31
CA SER A 406 6.61 13.37 -5.24
C SER A 406 6.30 14.85 -5.02
N ARG A 407 5.03 15.24 -5.21
CA ARG A 407 4.52 16.58 -4.89
C ARG A 407 3.30 16.49 -3.97
N GLY A 408 3.18 17.46 -3.05
CA GLY A 408 2.01 17.60 -2.19
C GLY A 408 1.86 16.53 -1.11
N HIS A 409 0.61 16.22 -0.76
CA HIS A 409 0.24 15.28 0.29
C HIS A 409 -0.03 13.88 -0.30
N VAL A 410 0.99 13.02 -0.34
CA VAL A 410 0.91 11.62 -0.80
C VAL A 410 0.18 10.69 0.20
N PRO A 411 -0.28 9.51 -0.21
CA PRO A 411 -0.86 8.51 0.70
C PRO A 411 0.05 8.18 1.88
N HIS A 412 -0.55 7.80 3.00
CA HIS A 412 0.19 7.59 4.26
C HIS A 412 1.23 6.47 4.17
N ASP A 413 0.88 5.34 3.57
CA ASP A 413 1.78 4.21 3.33
C ASP A 413 2.85 4.51 2.27
N TRP A 414 2.64 5.53 1.45
CA TRP A 414 3.63 6.02 0.49
C TRP A 414 4.77 6.83 1.13
N LEU A 415 4.64 7.19 2.40
CA LEU A 415 5.67 7.94 3.12
C LEU A 415 6.74 7.07 3.79
N TYR A 416 6.54 5.75 3.89
CA TYR A 416 7.44 4.88 4.66
C TYR A 416 8.95 5.03 4.30
N PRO A 417 9.35 5.19 3.02
CA PRO A 417 10.75 5.38 2.67
C PRO A 417 11.18 6.87 2.62
N MET A 418 10.28 7.81 2.90
CA MET A 418 10.57 9.25 2.84
C MET A 418 9.90 10.07 3.96
N PRO A 419 10.04 9.68 5.25
CA PRO A 419 9.53 10.49 6.35
C PRO A 419 10.30 11.80 6.48
N ASP A 420 9.63 12.86 6.92
CA ASP A 420 10.32 14.07 7.40
C ASP A 420 10.56 13.93 8.91
N VAL A 421 11.73 14.34 9.37
CA VAL A 421 12.12 14.27 10.78
C VAL A 421 12.62 15.63 11.24
N TRP A 422 12.07 16.11 12.35
CA TRP A 422 12.51 17.31 13.05
C TRP A 422 13.14 16.95 14.39
N VAL A 423 14.29 17.53 14.67
CA VAL A 423 14.92 17.56 15.99
C VAL A 423 14.93 19.00 16.46
N PHE A 424 14.26 19.25 17.58
CA PHE A 424 14.20 20.55 18.23
C PHE A 424 15.15 20.53 19.43
N ALA A 425 15.89 21.62 19.64
CA ALA A 425 16.75 21.81 20.81
C ALA A 425 16.29 23.02 21.61
N ILE A 426 16.40 22.93 22.94
CA ILE A 426 16.00 24.03 23.84
C ILE A 426 16.77 25.30 23.48
N SER A 427 16.06 26.43 23.39
CA SER A 427 16.75 27.72 23.20
C SER A 427 17.51 28.06 24.48
N PRO A 428 18.77 28.51 24.40
CA PRO A 428 19.50 29.01 25.56
C PRO A 428 18.79 30.18 26.23
#